data_AF-A0A174VL68-F1
#
_entry.id   AF-A0A174VL68-F1
#
_cell.length_a   1.000
_cell.length_b   1.000
_cell.length_c   1.000
_cell.angle_alpha   90.00
_cell.angle_beta   90.00
_cell.angle_gamma   90.00
#
_symmetry.space_group_name_H-M   'P 1'
#
loop_
_entity.id
_entity.type
_entity.pdbx_description
1 polymer ?
#
loop_
_entity_poly.entity_id
_entity_poly.type
_entity_poly.pdbx_seq_one_letter_code
_entity_poly.pdbx_strand_id
1 'polypeptide(L)' 'MDHNPSIGCTVSECKYHCKDDNYCTLESIEVGKHESHAKDVKCTDCNSFELDK' A
#
# COMPACT_ATOMS: atom_id res chain seq x y z
N MET A 1 -5.19 9.94 -13.40
CA MET A 1 -4.21 8.84 -13.27
C MET A 1 -4.96 7.52 -13.40
N ASP A 2 -4.35 6.45 -13.93
CA ASP A 2 -4.97 5.11 -13.86
C ASP A 2 -4.78 4.58 -12.43
N HIS A 3 -5.83 4.67 -11.59
CA HIS A 3 -5.85 3.99 -10.29
C HIS A 3 -6.27 2.54 -10.43
N ASN A 4 -5.84 1.71 -9.49
CA ASN A 4 -6.37 0.38 -9.29
C ASN A 4 -7.47 0.40 -8.21
N PRO A 5 -8.75 0.27 -8.58
CA PRO A 5 -9.85 0.32 -7.61
C PRO A 5 -9.88 -0.87 -6.64
N SER A 6 -9.06 -1.91 -6.90
CA SER A 6 -8.91 -3.05 -6.00
C SER A 6 -7.87 -2.82 -4.89
N ILE A 7 -7.09 -1.73 -4.96
CA ILE A 7 -6.02 -1.44 -4.01
C ILE A 7 -6.22 -0.05 -3.42
N GLY A 8 -6.96 0.00 -2.31
CA GLY A 8 -7.10 1.22 -1.53
C GLY A 8 -5.76 1.63 -0.91
N CYS A 9 -5.40 2.89 -1.04
CA CYS A 9 -4.19 3.46 -0.44
C CYS A 9 -4.53 4.86 0.03
N THR A 10 -4.48 5.11 1.34
CA THR A 10 -4.68 6.44 1.93
C THR A 10 -3.38 7.09 2.36
N VAL A 11 -2.24 6.46 2.06
CA VAL A 11 -0.92 6.91 2.49
C VAL A 11 -0.42 7.89 1.44
N SER A 12 -0.50 9.19 1.73
CA SER A 12 -0.09 10.27 0.83
C SER A 12 1.40 10.20 0.45
N GLU A 13 2.23 9.66 1.34
CA GLU A 13 3.67 9.49 1.17
C GLU A 13 4.01 8.25 0.32
N CYS A 14 3.02 7.43 -0.06
CA CYS A 14 3.26 6.31 -0.95
C CYS A 14 3.52 6.83 -2.36
N LYS A 15 4.69 6.51 -2.92
CA LYS A 15 5.11 6.81 -4.29
C LYS A 15 4.07 6.37 -5.34
N TYR A 16 3.30 5.33 -5.03
CA TYR A 16 2.29 4.76 -5.91
C TYR A 16 0.87 5.26 -5.64
N HIS A 17 0.67 6.16 -4.67
CA HIS A 17 -0.63 6.79 -4.43
C HIS A 17 -1.10 7.52 -5.68
N CYS A 18 -2.38 7.37 -6.04
CA CYS A 18 -2.97 7.95 -7.25
C CYS A 18 -3.01 9.50 -7.22
N LYS A 19 -2.89 10.09 -6.04
CA LYS A 19 -2.90 11.55 -5.74
C LYS A 19 -4.26 12.23 -5.96
N ASP A 20 -5.04 11.76 -6.92
CA ASP A 20 -6.40 12.26 -7.19
C ASP A 20 -7.44 11.67 -6.21
N ASP A 21 -7.19 10.46 -5.68
CA ASP A 21 -8.05 9.73 -4.74
C ASP A 21 -7.26 8.73 -3.86
N ASN A 22 -7.99 8.01 -2.98
CA ASN A 22 -7.44 7.08 -1.99
C ASN A 22 -7.16 5.67 -2.55
N TYR A 23 -6.52 5.60 -3.72
CA TYR A 23 -6.16 4.34 -4.36
C TYR A 23 -4.68 4.31 -4.76
N CYS A 24 -4.17 3.11 -4.95
CA CYS A 24 -2.84 2.84 -5.49
C CYS A 24 -2.89 2.75 -7.02
N THR A 25 -1.75 2.99 -7.67
CA THR A 25 -1.57 2.82 -9.12
C THR A 25 -0.97 1.46 -9.49
N LEU A 26 -0.53 0.67 -8.51
CA LEU A 26 0.00 -0.68 -8.74
C LEU A 26 -1.11 -1.64 -9.17
N GLU A 27 -0.81 -2.58 -10.06
CA GLU A 27 -1.72 -3.66 -10.44
C GLU A 27 -1.91 -4.71 -9.33
N SER A 28 -0.88 -4.90 -8.49
CA SER A 28 -0.88 -5.82 -7.36
C SER A 28 0.00 -5.28 -6.22
N ILE A 29 -0.31 -5.69 -4.99
CA ILE A 29 0.54 -5.46 -3.82
C ILE A 29 0.92 -6.78 -3.15
N GLU A 30 2.05 -6.76 -2.46
CA GLU A 30 2.46 -7.82 -1.54
C GLU A 30 2.18 -7.38 -0.10
N VAL A 31 1.40 -8.18 0.63
CA VAL A 31 1.18 -7.97 2.06
C VAL A 31 2.09 -8.92 2.84
N GLY A 32 2.94 -8.34 3.68
CA GLY A 32 3.90 -9.06 4.51
C GLY A 32 3.65 -8.86 5.99
N LYS A 33 4.60 -9.35 6.78
CA LYS A 33 4.67 -9.12 8.23
C LYS A 33 6.11 -8.79 8.61
N HIS A 34 6.30 -7.91 9.58
CA HIS A 34 7.63 -7.58 10.11
C HIS A 34 8.01 -8.39 11.36
N GLU A 35 7.07 -9.12 11.95
CA GLU A 35 7.29 -10.05 13.05
C GLU A 35 7.16 -11.52 12.61
N SER A 36 7.67 -12.46 13.39
CA SER A 36 7.61 -13.90 13.06
C SER A 36 6.18 -14.44 12.88
N HIS A 37 5.20 -13.85 13.56
CA HIS A 37 3.78 -14.21 13.46
C HIS A 37 2.90 -12.96 13.39
N ALA A 38 2.01 -12.90 12.40
CA ALA A 38 1.00 -11.85 12.32
C ALA A 38 -0.12 -12.17 13.32
N LYS A 39 -0.19 -11.38 14.40
CA LYS A 39 -1.21 -11.56 15.46
C LYS A 39 -2.34 -10.56 15.34
N ASP A 40 -2.06 -9.41 14.75
CA ASP A 40 -3.03 -8.35 14.48
C ASP A 40 -2.69 -7.63 13.17
N VAL A 41 -3.55 -6.70 12.77
CA VAL A 41 -3.41 -5.91 11.53
C VAL A 41 -2.16 -5.03 11.56
N LYS A 42 -1.71 -4.59 12.73
CA LYS A 42 -0.51 -3.76 12.86
C LYS A 42 0.76 -4.57 12.62
N CYS A 43 0.71 -5.91 12.76
CA CYS A 43 1.79 -6.80 12.36
C CYS A 43 1.89 -7.00 10.84
N THR A 44 0.91 -6.53 10.05
CA THR A 44 0.87 -6.69 8.60
C THR A 44 1.16 -5.38 7.88
N ASP A 45 2.10 -5.42 6.93
CA ASP A 45 2.55 -4.26 6.17
C ASP A 45 2.33 -4.47 4.68
N CYS A 46 2.19 -3.37 3.93
CA CYS A 46 2.31 -3.40 2.47
C CYS A 46 3.80 -3.42 2.10
N ASN A 47 4.32 -4.59 1.74
CA ASN A 47 5.71 -4.75 1.31
C ASN A 47 6.02 -4.06 -0.02
N SER A 48 4.98 -3.73 -0.80
CA SER A 48 5.12 -2.94 -2.03
C SER A 48 5.18 -1.43 -1.79
N PHE A 49 5.15 -0.96 -0.53
CA PHE A 49 5.24 0.45 -0.23
C PHE A 49 6.64 1.01 -0.56
N GLU A 50 6.67 2.10 -1.31
CA GLU A 50 7.85 2.94 -1.50
C GLU A 50 7.51 4.37 -1.09
N LEU A 51 8.43 5.04 -0.39
CA LEU A 51 8.29 6.44 -0.02
C LEU A 51 8.48 7.35 -1.27
N ASP A 52 7.55 8.27 -1.52
CA ASP A 52 7.70 9.32 -2.54
C ASP A 52 8.80 10.30 -2.06
N LYS A 53 9.84 10.50 -2.88
CA LYS A 53 11.04 11.29 -2.52
C LYS A 53 10.94 12.75 -2.96
#